data_AF-A0A452YM26-F1
#
_entry.id   AF-A0A452YM26-F1
#
_cell.length_a   1.000
_cell.length_b   1.000
_cell.length_c   1.000
_cell.angle_alpha   90.00
_cell.angle_beta   90.00
_cell.angle_gamma   90.00
#
_symmetry.space_group_name_H-M   'P 1'
#
loop_
_entity.id
_entity.type
_entity.pdbx_description
1 polymer ?
#
loop_
_entity_poly.entity_id
_entity_poly.type
_entity_poly.pdbx_seq_one_letter_code
_entity_poly.pdbx_strand_id
1 'polypeptide(L)'
;MSLLGSFAEAGSFLTLATTHHGELKTLKYSNDSFENACVEFDEENLKPTFRILWGIPGRSNAINIAERLGLPLDIIESSRHLLGTAGAEINALIMDMEKFKQEYHEQLQQAQHYLMQSKELHNDLEVAQKSIVDHGIAQRKRKSRVVSEYAVMARSIIHKKFQQYRESAVAQRVLEEEKAAEKAKSEGAKGPEPASTSAPKKTQNTNSSMVTEANGKIIDENGGIPEVGDLVYVPKLKNQATVVKIDSSKNEVQVQAGMMKLKLKLKDVKVQKQRTSR
;
A
#
# COMPACT_ATOMS: atom_id res chain seq x y z
N MET A 1 13.15 30.85 -47.40
CA MET A 1 14.25 30.39 -46.54
C MET A 1 15.05 31.56 -45.96
N SER A 2 15.77 32.34 -46.78
CA SER A 2 16.75 33.34 -46.28
C SER A 2 16.18 34.45 -45.38
N LEU A 3 14.96 34.94 -45.66
CA LEU A 3 14.31 35.94 -44.80
C LEU A 3 14.03 35.41 -43.39
N LEU A 4 13.44 34.22 -43.31
CA LEU A 4 13.13 33.57 -42.03
C LEU A 4 14.42 33.20 -41.26
N GLY A 5 15.46 32.78 -41.98
CA GLY A 5 16.79 32.54 -41.40
C GLY A 5 17.39 33.81 -40.80
N SER A 6 17.31 34.94 -41.51
CA SER A 6 17.78 36.23 -41.00
C SER A 6 17.03 36.67 -39.74
N PHE A 7 15.71 36.42 -39.64
CA PHE A 7 14.95 36.70 -38.42
C PHE A 7 15.37 35.81 -37.25
N ALA A 8 15.61 34.52 -37.50
CA ALA A 8 16.11 33.60 -36.47
C ALA A 8 17.51 33.99 -35.97
N GLU A 9 18.42 34.36 -36.87
CA GLU A 9 19.80 34.77 -36.55
C GLU A 9 19.85 36.12 -35.81
N ALA A 10 19.00 37.07 -36.20
CA ALA A 10 18.92 38.39 -35.56
C ALA A 10 18.37 38.34 -34.12
N GLY A 11 17.89 37.18 -33.66
CA GLY A 11 17.36 36.98 -32.30
C GLY A 11 16.19 37.89 -31.94
N SER A 12 15.54 38.47 -32.94
CA SER A 12 14.59 39.57 -32.77
C SER A 12 13.16 39.12 -33.08
N PHE A 13 12.34 39.10 -32.02
CA PHE A 13 10.88 38.91 -32.00
C PHE A 13 10.30 37.53 -32.32
N LEU A 14 9.17 37.23 -31.67
CA LEU A 14 8.28 36.11 -32.03
C LEU A 14 7.72 36.38 -33.42
N THR A 15 8.19 35.63 -34.42
CA THR A 15 7.73 35.73 -35.80
C THR A 15 6.72 34.62 -36.10
N LEU A 16 5.52 35.00 -36.51
CA LEU A 16 4.53 34.08 -37.06
C LEU A 16 4.53 34.20 -38.58
N ALA A 17 4.80 33.09 -39.27
CA ALA A 17 4.77 33.02 -40.72
C ALA A 17 3.75 31.96 -41.16
N THR A 18 2.75 32.36 -41.94
CA THR A 18 1.82 31.43 -42.61
C THR A 18 2.29 31.19 -44.04
N THR A 19 2.24 29.93 -44.49
CA THR A 19 2.75 29.58 -45.81
C THR A 19 2.10 28.31 -46.35
N HIS A 20 2.04 28.22 -47.68
CA HIS A 20 1.72 26.99 -48.40
C HIS A 20 2.96 26.29 -48.95
N HIS A 21 4.17 26.81 -48.72
CA HIS A 21 5.41 26.19 -49.19
C HIS A 21 5.79 24.99 -48.32
N GLY A 22 5.66 23.79 -48.89
CA GLY A 22 5.95 22.53 -48.22
C GLY A 22 7.39 22.42 -47.72
N GLU A 23 8.36 22.93 -48.47
CA GLU A 23 9.78 22.92 -48.10
C GLU A 23 10.08 23.69 -46.80
N LEU A 24 9.26 24.69 -46.45
CA LEU A 24 9.45 25.42 -45.19
C LEU A 24 9.05 24.58 -43.98
N LYS A 25 8.24 23.54 -44.15
CA LYS A 25 7.82 22.63 -43.06
C LYS A 25 9.00 21.82 -42.51
N THR A 26 10.09 21.67 -43.28
CA THR A 26 11.28 20.92 -42.83
C THR A 26 12.27 21.78 -42.05
N LEU A 27 12.13 23.11 -42.05
CA LEU A 27 13.06 24.03 -41.39
C LEU A 27 13.23 23.72 -39.89
N LYS A 28 12.15 23.30 -39.22
CA LYS A 28 12.18 22.85 -37.81
C LYS A 28 13.24 21.78 -37.57
N TYR A 29 13.43 20.85 -38.50
CA TYR A 29 14.34 19.72 -38.31
C TYR A 29 15.80 20.08 -38.61
N SER A 30 16.05 21.22 -39.27
CA SER A 30 17.39 21.70 -39.58
C SER A 30 17.85 22.82 -38.66
N ASN A 31 16.92 23.50 -37.98
CA ASN A 31 17.22 24.62 -37.09
C ASN A 31 16.18 24.71 -35.97
N ASP A 32 16.65 24.62 -34.73
CA ASP A 32 15.84 24.59 -33.51
C ASP A 32 15.07 25.89 -33.21
N SER A 33 15.47 27.00 -33.83
CA SER A 33 14.79 28.30 -33.69
C SER A 33 13.42 28.35 -34.38
N PHE A 34 13.12 27.37 -35.23
CA PHE A 34 11.80 27.25 -35.86
C PHE A 34 10.89 26.33 -35.06
N GLU A 35 9.59 26.43 -35.27
CA GLU A 35 8.58 25.49 -34.77
C GLU A 35 7.46 25.37 -35.80
N ASN A 36 6.96 24.15 -36.00
CA ASN A 36 5.81 23.92 -36.85
C ASN A 36 4.51 24.07 -36.04
N ALA A 37 3.53 24.74 -36.63
CA ALA A 37 2.17 24.73 -36.14
C ALA A 37 1.20 24.74 -37.32
N CYS A 38 0.07 24.07 -37.16
CA CYS A 38 -1.01 24.11 -38.14
C CYS A 38 -2.36 24.34 -37.46
N VAL A 39 -3.36 24.70 -38.28
CA VAL A 39 -4.75 24.75 -37.84
C VAL A 39 -5.38 23.42 -38.20
N GLU A 40 -6.01 22.77 -37.23
CA GLU A 40 -6.74 21.53 -37.42
C GLU A 40 -7.94 21.75 -38.34
N PHE A 41 -8.11 20.81 -39.27
CA PHE A 41 -9.18 20.81 -40.26
C PHE A 41 -9.92 19.49 -40.19
N ASP A 42 -11.23 19.57 -39.97
CA ASP A 42 -12.13 18.44 -40.01
C ASP A 42 -12.41 18.09 -41.48
N GLU A 43 -11.75 17.04 -41.96
CA GLU A 43 -11.92 16.57 -43.33
C GLU A 43 -13.30 15.98 -43.56
N GLU A 44 -13.90 15.30 -42.58
CA GLU A 44 -15.22 14.69 -42.73
C GLU A 44 -16.29 15.74 -43.02
N ASN A 45 -16.26 16.83 -42.27
CA ASN A 45 -17.24 17.89 -42.37
C ASN A 45 -16.80 19.05 -43.30
N LEU A 46 -15.55 19.07 -43.76
CA LEU A 46 -14.92 20.18 -44.49
C LEU A 46 -14.93 21.50 -43.72
N LYS A 47 -14.62 21.46 -42.42
CA LYS A 47 -14.69 22.64 -41.54
C LYS A 47 -13.34 22.87 -40.85
N PRO A 48 -12.84 24.11 -40.75
CA PRO A 48 -11.78 24.41 -39.80
C PRO A 48 -12.31 24.22 -38.37
N THR A 49 -11.55 23.55 -37.50
CA THR A 49 -11.90 23.48 -36.06
C THR A 49 -11.34 24.67 -35.30
N PHE A 50 -10.54 25.52 -35.97
CA PHE A 50 -9.81 26.67 -35.41
C PHE A 50 -8.90 26.33 -34.22
N ARG A 51 -8.53 25.05 -34.09
CA ARG A 51 -7.57 24.58 -33.08
C ARG A 51 -6.16 24.61 -33.65
N ILE A 52 -5.21 25.18 -32.91
CA ILE A 52 -3.80 25.15 -33.29
C ILE A 52 -3.17 23.84 -32.81
N LEU A 53 -2.63 23.06 -33.74
CA LEU A 53 -1.81 21.88 -33.46
C LEU A 53 -0.34 22.30 -33.46
N TRP A 54 0.17 22.59 -32.27
CA TRP A 54 1.59 22.88 -32.06
C TRP A 54 2.46 21.64 -32.30
N GLY A 55 3.66 21.86 -32.87
CA GLY A 55 4.64 20.84 -33.20
C GLY A 55 4.34 20.03 -34.45
N ILE A 56 3.20 20.27 -35.10
CA ILE A 56 2.76 19.52 -36.28
C ILE A 56 2.81 20.41 -37.53
N PRO A 57 3.51 19.99 -38.60
CA PRO A 57 3.39 20.64 -39.89
C PRO A 57 2.01 20.40 -40.49
N GLY A 58 1.34 21.42 -41.01
CA GLY A 58 -0.01 21.27 -41.55
C GLY A 58 -0.07 20.43 -42.82
N ARG A 59 -1.17 19.71 -43.03
CA ARG A 59 -1.44 18.97 -44.28
C ARG A 59 -1.67 19.91 -45.48
N SER A 60 -1.23 19.49 -46.66
CA SER A 60 -1.57 20.15 -47.92
C SER A 60 -2.87 19.58 -48.52
N ASN A 61 -4.02 19.97 -47.97
CA ASN A 61 -5.32 19.35 -48.27
C ASN A 61 -6.04 19.86 -49.52
N ALA A 62 -5.41 20.71 -50.33
CA ALA A 62 -6.08 21.37 -51.47
C ALA A 62 -6.73 20.39 -52.46
N ILE A 63 -6.07 19.28 -52.79
CA ILE A 63 -6.60 18.26 -53.72
C ILE A 63 -7.78 17.51 -53.09
N ASN A 64 -7.68 17.11 -51.81
CA ASN A 64 -8.76 16.41 -51.10
C ASN A 64 -10.00 17.31 -50.93
N ILE A 65 -9.79 18.62 -50.72
CA ILE A 65 -10.87 19.60 -50.64
C ILE A 65 -11.51 19.78 -52.02
N ALA A 66 -10.71 19.95 -53.08
CA ALA A 66 -11.18 20.05 -54.46
C ALA A 66 -12.06 18.86 -54.87
N GLU A 67 -11.62 17.64 -54.55
CA GLU A 67 -12.37 16.40 -54.80
C GLU A 67 -13.74 16.42 -54.13
N ARG A 68 -13.80 16.77 -52.83
CA ARG A 68 -15.06 16.83 -52.09
C ARG A 68 -15.97 18.00 -52.50
N LEU A 69 -15.41 19.08 -53.06
CA LEU A 69 -16.18 20.18 -53.64
C LEU A 69 -16.75 19.84 -55.03
N GLY A 70 -16.43 18.65 -55.57
CA GLY A 70 -17.02 18.12 -56.80
C GLY A 70 -16.18 18.36 -58.05
N LEU A 71 -14.86 18.58 -57.92
CA LEU A 71 -14.01 18.58 -59.11
C LEU A 71 -13.99 17.20 -59.78
N PRO A 72 -14.00 17.15 -61.13
CA PRO A 72 -13.90 15.89 -61.88
C PRO A 72 -12.69 15.03 -61.49
N LEU A 73 -12.91 13.72 -61.37
CA LEU A 73 -11.90 12.77 -60.90
C LEU A 73 -10.67 12.69 -61.81
N ASP A 74 -10.85 12.85 -63.12
CA ASP A 74 -9.76 12.92 -64.10
C ASP A 74 -8.79 14.08 -63.81
N ILE A 75 -9.30 15.25 -63.44
CA ILE A 75 -8.50 16.41 -63.04
C ILE A 75 -7.80 16.14 -61.70
N ILE A 76 -8.50 15.51 -60.75
CA ILE A 76 -7.94 15.15 -59.43
C ILE A 76 -6.78 14.17 -59.59
N GLU A 77 -6.97 13.10 -60.38
CA GLU A 77 -5.94 12.08 -60.64
C GLU A 77 -4.72 12.69 -61.35
N SER A 78 -4.94 13.51 -62.39
CA SER A 78 -3.85 14.23 -63.05
C SER A 78 -3.10 15.13 -62.07
N SER A 79 -3.80 15.81 -61.17
CA SER A 79 -3.21 16.70 -60.16
C SER A 79 -2.39 15.92 -59.12
N ARG A 80 -2.87 14.75 -58.69
CA ARG A 80 -2.11 13.84 -57.79
C ARG A 80 -0.84 13.34 -58.46
N HIS A 81 -0.91 13.01 -59.75
CA HIS A 81 0.27 12.58 -60.53
C HIS A 81 1.31 13.71 -60.67
N LEU A 82 0.87 14.95 -60.90
CA LEU A 82 1.75 16.12 -61.01
C LEU A 82 2.46 16.47 -59.70
N LEU A 83 1.81 16.24 -58.55
CA LEU A 83 2.42 16.47 -57.23
C LEU A 83 3.61 15.53 -56.95
N GLY A 84 3.70 14.41 -57.68
CA GLY A 84 4.77 13.43 -57.55
C GLY A 84 4.72 12.63 -56.25
N THR A 85 5.59 11.63 -56.15
CA THR A 85 5.64 10.69 -55.02
C THR A 85 6.15 11.35 -53.73
N ALA A 86 7.18 12.19 -53.82
CA ALA A 86 7.79 12.83 -52.65
C ALA A 86 6.82 13.74 -51.88
N GLY A 87 5.97 14.50 -52.58
CA GLY A 87 4.95 15.34 -51.95
C GLY A 87 3.83 14.51 -51.29
N ALA A 88 3.47 13.38 -51.90
CA ALA A 88 2.48 12.47 -51.34
C ALA A 88 2.99 11.74 -50.08
N GLU A 89 4.24 11.26 -50.10
CA GLU A 89 4.89 10.58 -48.97
C GLU A 89 5.01 11.49 -47.74
N ILE A 90 5.41 12.76 -47.93
CA ILE A 90 5.48 13.74 -46.84
C ILE A 90 4.08 13.97 -46.25
N ASN A 91 3.06 14.15 -47.08
CA ASN A 91 1.70 14.34 -46.56
C ASN A 91 1.19 13.10 -45.81
N ALA A 92 1.50 11.89 -46.27
CA ALA A 92 1.15 10.65 -45.57
C ALA A 92 1.83 10.56 -44.20
N LEU A 93 3.12 10.89 -44.11
CA LEU A 93 3.83 10.94 -42.82
C LEU A 93 3.21 11.96 -41.86
N ILE A 94 2.80 13.13 -42.38
CA ILE A 94 2.11 14.15 -41.58
C ILE A 94 0.76 13.62 -41.06
N MET A 95 0.01 12.90 -41.89
CA MET A 95 -1.24 12.26 -41.48
C MET A 95 -1.02 11.25 -40.34
N ASP A 96 0.02 10.43 -40.43
CA ASP A 96 0.36 9.46 -39.39
C ASP A 96 0.75 10.16 -38.08
N MET A 97 1.51 11.26 -38.15
CA MET A 97 1.86 12.07 -36.97
C MET A 97 0.64 12.73 -36.32
N GLU A 98 -0.28 13.29 -37.11
CA GLU A 98 -1.53 13.86 -36.59
C GLU A 98 -2.38 12.80 -35.89
N LYS A 99 -2.56 11.65 -36.52
CA LYS A 99 -3.31 10.52 -35.96
C LYS A 99 -2.68 10.01 -34.66
N PHE A 100 -1.36 9.80 -34.66
CA PHE A 100 -0.64 9.37 -33.47
C PHE A 100 -0.76 10.37 -32.32
N LYS A 101 -0.69 11.68 -32.60
CA LYS A 101 -0.90 12.71 -31.57
C LYS A 101 -2.32 12.67 -31.01
N GLN A 102 -3.32 12.49 -31.86
CA GLN A 102 -4.71 12.39 -31.41
C GLN A 102 -4.92 11.17 -30.51
N GLU A 103 -4.46 10.00 -30.95
CA GLU A 103 -4.51 8.76 -30.15
C GLU A 103 -3.76 8.91 -28.83
N TYR A 104 -2.56 9.51 -28.86
CA TYR A 104 -1.80 9.79 -27.64
C TYR A 104 -2.55 10.71 -26.68
N HIS A 105 -3.22 11.75 -27.20
CA HIS A 105 -3.99 12.67 -26.38
C HIS A 105 -5.22 11.98 -25.74
N GLU A 106 -5.92 11.14 -26.48
CA GLU A 106 -7.03 10.33 -25.97
C GLU A 106 -6.56 9.36 -24.87
N GLN A 107 -5.44 8.66 -25.11
CA GLN A 107 -4.83 7.78 -24.11
C GLN A 107 -4.39 8.54 -22.86
N LEU A 108 -3.82 9.74 -23.01
CA LEU A 108 -3.42 10.59 -21.89
C LEU A 108 -4.64 10.98 -21.04
N GLN A 109 -5.74 11.38 -21.67
CA GLN A 109 -6.98 11.72 -20.97
C GLN A 109 -7.55 10.50 -20.21
N GLN A 110 -7.57 9.32 -20.85
CA GLN A 110 -8.01 8.09 -20.19
C GLN A 110 -7.12 7.73 -19.00
N ALA A 111 -5.80 7.82 -19.15
CA ALA A 111 -4.85 7.55 -18.07
C ALA A 111 -5.05 8.51 -16.89
N GLN A 112 -5.27 9.80 -17.16
CA GLN A 112 -5.58 10.79 -16.12
C GLN A 112 -6.90 10.47 -15.41
N HIS A 113 -7.92 10.06 -16.15
CA HIS A 113 -9.21 9.66 -15.59
C HIS A 113 -9.07 8.45 -14.64
N TYR A 114 -8.38 7.39 -15.07
CA TYR A 114 -8.14 6.22 -14.23
C TYR A 114 -7.28 6.54 -13.01
N LEU A 115 -6.30 7.44 -13.13
CA LEU A 115 -5.48 7.88 -12.01
C LEU A 115 -6.31 8.63 -10.96
N MET A 116 -7.27 9.45 -11.40
CA MET A 116 -8.21 10.13 -10.50
C MET A 116 -9.10 9.13 -9.77
N GLN A 117 -9.73 8.19 -10.49
CA GLN A 117 -10.57 7.15 -9.90
C GLN A 117 -9.80 6.28 -8.91
N SER A 118 -8.56 5.89 -9.26
CA SER A 118 -7.72 5.10 -8.37
C SER A 118 -7.38 5.85 -7.08
N LYS A 119 -7.15 7.16 -7.15
CA LYS A 119 -6.89 7.99 -5.96
C LYS A 119 -8.12 8.11 -5.07
N GLU A 120 -9.29 8.33 -5.67
CA GLU A 120 -10.56 8.39 -4.95
C GLU A 120 -10.84 7.08 -4.21
N LEU A 121 -10.77 5.95 -4.92
CA LEU A 121 -10.95 4.63 -4.33
C LEU A 121 -9.91 4.34 -3.23
N HIS A 122 -8.66 4.78 -3.42
CA HIS A 122 -7.63 4.61 -2.39
C HIS A 122 -7.97 5.37 -1.11
N ASN A 123 -8.43 6.62 -1.22
CA ASN A 123 -8.84 7.42 -0.07
C ASN A 123 -10.04 6.79 0.64
N ASP A 124 -11.03 6.31 -0.11
CA ASP A 124 -12.21 5.64 0.46
C ASP A 124 -11.82 4.37 1.23
N LEU A 125 -10.90 3.58 0.68
CA LEU A 125 -10.37 2.40 1.36
C LEU A 125 -9.59 2.78 2.63
N GLU A 126 -8.82 3.86 2.61
CA GLU A 126 -8.10 4.33 3.78
C GLU A 126 -9.06 4.78 4.90
N VAL A 127 -10.13 5.49 4.54
CA VAL A 127 -11.19 5.89 5.47
C VAL A 127 -11.92 4.67 6.03
N ALA A 128 -12.29 3.72 5.18
CA ALA A 128 -12.94 2.47 5.60
C ALA A 128 -12.04 1.66 6.54
N GLN A 129 -10.74 1.56 6.23
CA GLN A 129 -9.77 0.87 7.07
C GLN A 129 -9.65 1.51 8.45
N LYS A 130 -9.57 2.85 8.52
CA LYS A 130 -9.56 3.58 9.81
C LYS A 130 -10.84 3.30 10.61
N SER A 131 -12.00 3.38 9.97
CA SER A 131 -13.30 3.09 10.60
C SER A 131 -13.37 1.67 11.16
N ILE A 132 -12.88 0.66 10.42
CA ILE A 132 -12.85 -0.74 10.87
C ILE A 132 -11.94 -0.89 12.10
N VAL A 133 -10.76 -0.27 12.09
CA VAL A 133 -9.82 -0.31 13.21
C VAL A 133 -10.43 0.35 14.45
N ASP A 134 -11.01 1.54 14.30
CA ASP A 134 -11.64 2.29 15.38
C ASP A 134 -12.83 1.53 15.98
N HIS A 135 -13.68 0.93 15.13
CA HIS A 135 -14.76 0.06 15.58
C HIS A 135 -14.22 -1.17 16.32
N GLY A 136 -13.15 -1.79 15.84
CA GLY A 136 -12.50 -2.93 16.50
C GLY A 136 -11.98 -2.57 17.90
N ILE A 137 -11.32 -1.42 18.05
CA ILE A 137 -10.83 -0.90 19.34
C ILE A 137 -12.02 -0.60 20.26
N ALA A 138 -13.05 0.08 19.77
CA ALA A 138 -14.23 0.43 20.54
C ALA A 138 -14.96 -0.82 21.07
N GLN A 139 -15.12 -1.85 20.23
CA GLN A 139 -15.72 -3.13 20.64
C GLN A 139 -14.87 -3.84 21.70
N ARG A 140 -13.54 -3.89 21.54
CA ARG A 140 -12.64 -4.48 22.55
C ARG A 140 -12.72 -3.74 23.89
N LYS A 141 -12.74 -2.41 23.86
CA LYS A 141 -12.88 -1.57 25.05
C LYS A 141 -14.21 -1.81 25.76
N ARG A 142 -15.33 -1.90 25.02
CA ARG A 142 -16.65 -2.25 25.58
C ARG A 142 -16.63 -3.63 26.24
N LYS A 143 -16.13 -4.66 25.55
CA LYS A 143 -16.00 -6.01 26.11
C LYS A 143 -15.15 -6.03 27.39
N SER A 144 -13.99 -5.39 27.37
CA SER A 144 -13.10 -5.30 28.54
C SER A 144 -13.76 -4.58 29.72
N ARG A 145 -14.54 -3.52 29.46
CA ARG A 145 -15.24 -2.78 30.52
C ARG A 145 -16.30 -3.64 31.19
N VAL A 146 -17.12 -4.33 30.39
CA VAL A 146 -18.14 -5.26 30.89
C VAL A 146 -17.50 -6.37 31.73
N VAL A 147 -16.43 -7.01 31.23
CA VAL A 147 -15.69 -8.04 31.98
C VAL A 147 -15.14 -7.50 33.30
N SER A 148 -14.56 -6.29 33.28
CA SER A 148 -14.06 -5.64 34.50
C SER A 148 -15.15 -5.35 35.52
N GLU A 149 -16.31 -4.83 35.07
CA GLU A 149 -17.47 -4.56 35.91
C GLU A 149 -17.99 -5.84 36.57
N TYR A 150 -18.14 -6.93 35.81
CA TYR A 150 -18.48 -8.25 36.36
C TYR A 150 -17.44 -8.77 37.35
N ALA A 151 -16.14 -8.59 37.08
CA ALA A 151 -15.09 -9.01 38.00
C ALA A 151 -15.12 -8.22 39.32
N VAL A 152 -15.42 -6.92 39.28
CA VAL A 152 -15.62 -6.10 40.48
C VAL A 152 -16.84 -6.57 41.26
N MET A 153 -17.97 -6.82 40.58
CA MET A 153 -19.18 -7.34 41.23
C MET A 153 -18.95 -8.70 41.89
N ALA A 154 -18.30 -9.64 41.20
CA ALA A 154 -17.98 -10.96 41.75
C ALA A 154 -17.09 -10.85 43.00
N ARG A 155 -16.05 -10.00 42.97
CA ARG A 155 -15.20 -9.74 44.14
C ARG A 155 -16.01 -9.18 45.33
N SER A 156 -16.92 -8.24 45.07
CA SER A 156 -17.80 -7.66 46.10
C SER A 156 -18.72 -8.72 46.72
N ILE A 157 -19.34 -9.57 45.91
CA ILE A 157 -20.22 -10.66 46.37
C ILE A 157 -19.44 -11.66 47.25
N ILE A 158 -18.26 -12.09 46.80
CA ILE A 158 -17.40 -13.01 47.56
C ILE A 158 -17.02 -12.36 48.89
N HIS A 159 -16.63 -11.09 48.89
CA HIS A 159 -16.24 -10.37 50.10
C HIS A 159 -17.40 -10.28 51.10
N LYS A 160 -18.59 -9.89 50.66
CA LYS A 160 -19.80 -9.82 51.50
C LYS A 160 -20.18 -11.20 52.07
N LYS A 161 -20.18 -12.24 51.23
CA LYS A 161 -20.44 -13.62 51.68
C LYS A 161 -19.42 -14.05 52.73
N PHE A 162 -18.14 -13.79 52.50
CA PHE A 162 -17.07 -14.16 53.44
C PHE A 162 -17.18 -13.41 54.78
N GLN A 163 -17.53 -12.12 54.76
CA GLN A 163 -17.82 -11.36 55.97
C GLN A 163 -19.00 -11.97 56.74
N GLN A 164 -20.12 -12.25 56.06
CA GLN A 164 -21.28 -12.90 56.66
C GLN A 164 -20.93 -14.26 57.30
N TYR A 165 -20.15 -15.10 56.61
CA TYR A 165 -19.70 -16.38 57.17
C TYR A 165 -18.81 -16.21 58.41
N ARG A 166 -17.94 -15.19 58.43
CA ARG A 166 -17.10 -14.89 59.60
C ARG A 166 -17.94 -14.40 60.77
N GLU A 167 -18.88 -13.49 60.51
CA GLU A 167 -19.81 -12.97 61.53
C GLU A 167 -20.67 -14.10 62.11
N SER A 168 -21.21 -14.99 61.26
CA SER A 168 -21.99 -16.14 61.72
C SER A 168 -21.14 -17.17 62.47
N ALA A 169 -19.89 -17.39 62.06
CA ALA A 169 -18.98 -18.30 62.76
C ALA A 169 -18.55 -17.74 64.12
N VAL A 170 -18.32 -16.44 64.23
CA VAL A 170 -18.06 -15.78 65.51
C VAL A 170 -19.30 -15.82 66.40
N ALA A 171 -20.49 -15.54 65.86
CA ALA A 171 -21.74 -15.65 66.61
C ALA A 171 -22.01 -17.08 67.10
N GLN A 172 -21.72 -18.11 66.28
CA GLN A 172 -21.79 -19.51 66.71
C GLN A 172 -20.78 -19.85 67.79
N ARG A 173 -19.54 -19.36 67.69
CA ARG A 173 -18.51 -19.58 68.73
C ARG A 173 -18.86 -18.90 70.04
N VAL A 174 -19.41 -17.67 70.01
CA VAL A 174 -19.87 -16.99 71.22
C VAL A 174 -21.03 -17.76 71.86
N LEU A 175 -21.98 -18.26 71.06
CA LEU A 175 -23.07 -19.12 71.57
C LEU A 175 -22.56 -20.46 72.11
N GLU A 176 -21.51 -21.04 71.52
CA GLU A 176 -20.86 -22.26 72.02
C GLU A 176 -20.02 -22.00 73.27
N GLU A 177 -19.33 -20.86 73.36
CA GLU A 177 -18.56 -20.41 74.52
C GLU A 177 -19.47 -20.05 75.70
N GLU A 178 -20.62 -19.41 75.47
CA GLU A 178 -21.63 -19.18 76.51
C GLU A 178 -22.20 -20.50 77.04
N LYS A 179 -22.51 -21.46 76.15
CA LYS A 179 -22.93 -22.83 76.54
C LYS A 179 -21.81 -23.61 77.24
N ALA A 180 -20.56 -23.40 76.85
CA ALA A 180 -19.39 -24.02 77.48
C ALA A 180 -19.06 -23.37 78.84
N ALA A 181 -19.28 -22.06 79.01
CA ALA A 181 -19.09 -21.34 80.26
C ALA A 181 -20.17 -21.69 81.30
N GLU A 182 -21.40 -22.00 80.88
CA GLU A 182 -22.40 -22.61 81.75
C GLU A 182 -21.97 -24.02 82.22
N LYS A 183 -21.41 -24.83 81.31
CA LYS A 183 -20.87 -26.16 81.66
C LYS A 183 -19.58 -26.11 82.48
N ALA A 184 -18.74 -25.08 82.31
CA ALA A 184 -17.49 -24.92 83.05
C ALA A 184 -17.69 -24.43 84.49
N LYS A 185 -18.86 -23.88 84.83
CA LYS A 185 -19.22 -23.57 86.23
C LYS A 185 -19.52 -24.81 87.08
N SER A 186 -19.64 -26.01 86.50
CA SER A 186 -19.94 -27.22 87.26
C SER A 186 -18.74 -28.11 87.62
N GLU A 187 -17.54 -27.93 87.05
CA GLU A 187 -16.41 -28.81 87.37
C GLU A 187 -15.06 -28.07 87.36
N GLY A 188 -14.43 -28.02 88.53
CA GLY A 188 -13.10 -27.42 88.74
C GLY A 188 -12.00 -28.45 88.94
N ALA A 189 -10.78 -28.01 88.61
CA ALA A 189 -9.45 -28.47 89.03
C ALA A 189 -8.73 -29.55 88.20
N LYS A 190 -7.69 -29.12 87.45
CA LYS A 190 -6.25 -29.27 87.78
C LYS A 190 -5.35 -28.77 86.63
N GLY A 191 -4.28 -28.03 86.96
CA GLY A 191 -3.15 -27.72 86.06
C GLY A 191 -2.18 -28.91 85.91
N PRO A 192 -1.02 -28.80 85.20
CA PRO A 192 -0.12 -27.62 85.15
C PRO A 192 0.53 -27.28 83.77
N GLU A 193 1.25 -26.15 83.77
CA GLU A 193 2.19 -25.51 82.80
C GLU A 193 3.45 -26.34 82.38
N PRO A 194 4.44 -25.83 81.58
CA PRO A 194 4.47 -24.77 80.54
C PRO A 194 5.27 -25.17 79.25
N ALA A 195 5.15 -24.41 78.15
CA ALA A 195 6.25 -24.28 77.17
C ALA A 195 6.16 -23.01 76.32
N SER A 196 7.31 -22.36 76.19
CA SER A 196 7.64 -21.13 75.50
C SER A 196 7.72 -21.29 73.96
N THR A 197 7.46 -20.21 73.21
CA THR A 197 8.42 -19.51 72.32
C THR A 197 7.75 -18.70 71.19
N SER A 198 8.13 -17.42 71.15
CA SER A 198 8.36 -16.53 69.98
C SER A 198 7.34 -16.43 68.83
N ALA A 199 6.68 -15.27 68.78
CA ALA A 199 6.48 -14.51 67.53
C ALA A 199 7.76 -13.65 67.24
N PRO A 200 7.94 -12.89 66.12
CA PRO A 200 6.91 -12.50 65.13
C PRO A 200 7.38 -12.23 63.66
N LYS A 201 6.43 -11.73 62.83
CA LYS A 201 6.55 -10.78 61.68
C LYS A 201 7.06 -11.32 60.32
N LYS A 202 6.27 -11.27 59.23
CA LYS A 202 5.77 -10.16 58.37
C LYS A 202 6.69 -9.90 57.16
N THR A 203 6.10 -10.10 55.96
CA THR A 203 6.23 -9.32 54.70
C THR A 203 7.61 -8.83 54.26
N GLN A 204 8.00 -9.13 53.02
CA GLN A 204 7.94 -8.15 51.93
C GLN A 204 8.29 -8.74 50.55
N ASN A 205 7.56 -8.20 49.58
CA ASN A 205 7.76 -8.17 48.15
C ASN A 205 9.08 -7.48 47.80
N THR A 206 9.80 -7.92 46.76
CA THR A 206 10.50 -7.02 45.83
C THR A 206 10.62 -7.66 44.45
N ASN A 207 10.02 -6.99 43.47
CA ASN A 207 10.44 -7.08 42.07
C ASN A 207 11.87 -6.57 41.96
N SER A 208 12.69 -7.20 41.14
CA SER A 208 13.77 -6.50 40.45
C SER A 208 13.99 -7.10 39.07
N SER A 209 13.72 -6.26 38.08
CA SER A 209 14.18 -6.40 36.70
C SER A 209 15.70 -6.45 36.66
N MET A 210 16.28 -7.38 35.90
CA MET A 210 17.60 -7.15 35.32
C MET A 210 17.61 -7.62 33.86
N VAL A 211 18.04 -6.67 33.06
CA VAL A 211 18.45 -6.75 31.67
C VAL A 211 19.78 -7.50 31.63
N THR A 212 19.99 -8.42 30.69
CA THR A 212 21.33 -8.66 30.15
C THR A 212 21.26 -9.33 28.79
N GLU A 213 22.02 -8.76 27.87
CA GLU A 213 22.23 -9.18 26.51
C GLU A 213 23.20 -10.36 26.40
N ALA A 214 23.12 -10.98 25.22
CA ALA A 214 24.22 -11.53 24.43
C ALA A 214 24.74 -12.97 24.70
N ASN A 215 24.65 -13.71 23.60
CA ASN A 215 25.52 -14.79 23.13
C ASN A 215 25.43 -16.17 23.76
N GLY A 216 24.70 -17.04 23.05
CA GLY A 216 25.40 -17.87 22.05
C GLY A 216 25.74 -19.28 22.49
N LYS A 217 24.77 -20.19 22.34
CA LYS A 217 24.89 -21.52 21.69
C LYS A 217 23.59 -22.28 21.91
N ILE A 218 22.83 -22.50 20.85
CA ILE A 218 21.91 -23.64 20.78
C ILE A 218 22.15 -24.27 19.41
N ILE A 219 23.00 -25.29 19.46
CA ILE A 219 22.93 -26.44 18.58
C ILE A 219 21.75 -27.22 19.15
N ASP A 220 20.69 -27.42 18.38
CA ASP A 220 19.85 -28.61 18.48
C ASP A 220 18.95 -28.72 17.25
N GLU A 221 19.31 -29.71 16.42
CA GLU A 221 18.45 -30.85 16.14
C GLU A 221 17.00 -30.51 15.77
N ASN A 222 16.83 -30.04 14.53
CA ASN A 222 15.76 -30.47 13.60
C ASN A 222 15.90 -29.73 12.25
N GLY A 223 17.11 -29.79 11.68
CA GLY A 223 17.45 -29.20 10.39
C GLY A 223 16.90 -30.01 9.22
N GLY A 224 15.59 -29.96 9.00
CA GLY A 224 15.04 -30.31 7.70
C GLY A 224 15.44 -29.25 6.68
N ILE A 225 15.96 -29.68 5.54
CA ILE A 225 16.16 -28.79 4.38
C ILE A 225 14.75 -28.28 4.01
N PRO A 226 14.52 -26.95 3.93
CA PRO A 226 13.22 -26.42 3.54
C PRO A 226 12.83 -26.92 2.14
N GLU A 227 11.55 -27.05 1.85
CA GLU A 227 11.05 -27.28 0.50
C GLU A 227 10.52 -25.98 -0.12
N VAL A 228 10.43 -25.95 -1.46
CA VAL A 228 9.87 -24.79 -2.18
C VAL A 228 8.39 -24.64 -1.80
N GLY A 229 8.03 -23.48 -1.25
CA GLY A 229 6.69 -23.19 -0.73
C GLY A 229 6.59 -23.14 0.80
N ASP A 230 7.62 -23.57 1.54
CA ASP A 230 7.56 -23.56 3.00
C ASP A 230 7.57 -22.14 3.60
N LEU A 231 6.85 -21.99 4.71
CA LEU A 231 6.93 -20.80 5.56
C LEU A 231 8.16 -20.91 6.46
N VAL A 232 9.09 -19.99 6.27
CA VAL A 232 10.35 -19.93 7.00
C VAL A 232 10.48 -18.63 7.77
N TYR A 233 11.07 -18.72 8.97
CA TYR A 233 11.36 -17.56 9.79
C TYR A 233 12.79 -17.07 9.53
N VAL A 234 12.95 -15.78 9.24
CA VAL A 234 14.25 -15.15 9.04
C VAL A 234 14.60 -14.32 10.29
N PRO A 235 15.54 -14.78 11.16
CA PRO A 235 15.85 -14.11 12.42
C PRO A 235 16.34 -12.67 12.26
N LYS A 236 17.10 -12.38 11.18
CA LYS A 236 17.63 -11.03 10.90
C LYS A 236 16.54 -10.00 10.58
N LEU A 237 15.40 -10.43 10.04
CA LEU A 237 14.30 -9.56 9.64
C LEU A 237 13.13 -9.57 10.65
N LYS A 238 13.20 -10.43 11.67
CA LYS A 238 12.11 -10.72 12.62
C LYS A 238 10.75 -10.99 11.94
N ASN A 239 10.78 -11.44 10.68
CA ASN A 239 9.61 -11.62 9.82
C ASN A 239 9.56 -13.02 9.22
N GLN A 240 8.36 -13.44 8.86
CA GLN A 240 8.09 -14.67 8.12
C GLN A 240 8.26 -14.44 6.62
N ALA A 241 8.81 -15.43 5.93
CA ALA A 241 9.02 -15.41 4.49
C ALA A 241 8.67 -16.78 3.89
N THR A 242 8.25 -16.80 2.63
CA THR A 242 7.98 -18.04 1.90
C THR A 242 9.17 -18.41 1.05
N VAL A 243 9.56 -19.68 1.02
CA VAL A 243 10.65 -20.16 0.16
C VAL A 243 10.18 -20.20 -1.30
N VAL A 244 10.84 -19.42 -2.17
CA VAL A 244 10.51 -19.35 -3.60
C VAL A 244 11.43 -20.25 -4.42
N LYS A 245 12.71 -20.35 -4.04
CA LYS A 245 13.69 -21.14 -4.77
C LYS A 245 14.83 -21.57 -3.85
N ILE A 246 15.31 -22.79 -4.03
CA ILE A 246 16.44 -23.35 -3.28
C ILE A 246 17.53 -23.69 -4.28
N ASP A 247 18.73 -23.19 -4.05
CA ASP A 247 19.93 -23.53 -4.80
C ASP A 247 20.82 -24.41 -3.92
N SER A 248 20.55 -25.72 -3.95
CA SER A 248 21.26 -26.73 -3.15
C SER A 248 22.76 -26.78 -3.45
N SER A 249 23.18 -26.37 -4.65
CA SER A 249 24.60 -26.37 -5.06
C SER A 249 25.39 -25.21 -4.44
N LYS A 250 24.73 -24.10 -4.11
CA LYS A 250 25.35 -22.89 -3.53
C LYS A 250 25.01 -22.67 -2.05
N ASN A 251 24.20 -23.54 -1.46
CA ASN A 251 23.74 -23.45 -0.07
C ASN A 251 22.94 -22.15 0.20
N GLU A 252 22.24 -21.65 -0.82
CA GLU A 252 21.47 -20.41 -0.83
C GLU A 252 19.97 -20.69 -1.03
N VAL A 253 19.13 -19.91 -0.37
CA VAL A 253 17.67 -19.93 -0.48
C VAL A 253 17.18 -18.53 -0.85
N GLN A 254 16.32 -18.47 -1.85
CA GLN A 254 15.58 -17.27 -2.19
C GLN A 254 14.22 -17.30 -1.48
N VAL A 255 14.03 -16.36 -0.57
CA VAL A 255 12.79 -16.21 0.20
C VAL A 255 12.04 -14.94 -0.23
N GLN A 256 10.73 -14.97 -0.15
CA GLN A 256 9.85 -13.83 -0.39
C GLN A 256 9.18 -13.42 0.91
N ALA A 257 9.47 -12.21 1.38
CA ALA A 257 8.83 -11.59 2.54
C ALA A 257 7.96 -10.42 2.05
N GLY A 258 6.66 -10.67 1.89
CA GLY A 258 5.74 -9.70 1.26
C GLY A 258 6.10 -9.43 -0.20
N MET A 259 6.43 -8.17 -0.51
CA MET A 259 6.81 -7.71 -1.86
C MET A 259 8.32 -7.83 -2.16
N MET A 260 9.15 -8.19 -1.16
CA MET A 260 10.60 -8.23 -1.30
C MET A 260 11.11 -9.66 -1.50
N LYS A 261 12.05 -9.85 -2.45
CA LYS A 261 12.76 -11.11 -2.69
C LYS A 261 14.20 -11.01 -2.18
N LEU A 262 14.62 -11.91 -1.30
CA LEU A 262 15.95 -11.90 -0.67
C LEU A 262 16.65 -13.24 -0.90
N LYS A 263 17.95 -13.19 -1.19
CA LYS A 263 18.83 -14.37 -1.22
C LYS A 263 19.55 -14.48 0.13
N LEU A 264 19.37 -15.60 0.82
CA LEU A 264 19.93 -15.87 2.15
C LEU A 264 20.65 -17.22 2.15
N LYS A 265 21.63 -17.39 3.02
CA LYS A 265 22.27 -18.70 3.23
C LYS A 265 21.33 -19.60 4.03
N LEU A 266 21.36 -20.91 3.77
CA LEU A 266 20.51 -21.91 4.47
C LEU A 266 20.61 -21.84 6.01
N LYS A 267 21.77 -21.43 6.56
CA LYS A 267 22.00 -21.26 8.00
C LYS A 267 21.22 -20.12 8.64
N ASP A 268 20.78 -19.14 7.86
CA ASP A 268 20.10 -17.93 8.34
C ASP A 268 18.56 -18.06 8.33
N VAL A 269 18.04 -19.27 8.11
CA VAL A 269 16.62 -19.54 7.89
C VAL A 269 16.19 -20.68 8.83
N LYS A 270 15.09 -20.49 9.57
CA LYS A 270 14.49 -21.55 10.40
C LYS A 270 13.16 -22.01 9.79
N VAL A 271 13.05 -23.32 9.52
CA VAL A 271 11.82 -23.93 9.00
C VAL A 271 10.77 -24.00 10.11
N GLN A 272 9.57 -23.52 9.83
CA GLN A 272 8.43 -23.64 10.74
C GLN A 272 7.44 -24.63 10.11
N LYS A 273 7.60 -25.94 10.39
CA LYS A 273 6.64 -26.95 9.90
C LYS A 273 5.25 -26.62 10.44
N GLN A 274 4.34 -26.23 9.55
CA GLN A 274 2.91 -26.33 9.84
C GLN A 274 2.52 -27.80 9.83
N ARG A 275 1.93 -28.29 10.93
CA ARG A 275 1.02 -29.44 10.89
C ARG A 275 -0.16 -29.01 10.01
N THR A 276 -0.14 -29.41 8.75
CA THR A 276 -1.34 -29.40 7.90
C THR A 276 -2.35 -30.36 8.51
N SER A 277 -3.38 -29.79 9.14
CA SER A 277 -4.64 -30.48 9.37
C SER A 277 -5.39 -30.49 8.04
N ARG A 278 -5.35 -31.60 7.33
CA ARG A 278 -6.43 -32.09 6.46
C ARG A 278 -6.24 -33.57 6.18
#